data_AF-A0A8T3XJZ9-F1
#
_entry.id   AF-A0A8T3XJZ9-F1
#
_cell.length_a   1.000
_cell.length_b   1.000
_cell.length_c   1.000
_cell.angle_alpha   90.00
_cell.angle_beta   90.00
_cell.angle_gamma   90.00
#
_symmetry.space_group_name_H-M   'P 1'
#
loop_
_entity.id
_entity.type
_entity.pdbx_description
1 polymer ?
#
loop_
_entity_poly.entity_id
_entity_poly.type
_entity_poly.pdbx_seq_one_letter_code
_entity_poly.pdbx_strand_id
1 'polypeptide(L)'
;MRNLIKRLKKRGWSKKEIEKAVEIIHNAKQLKTPGTRFLEKRIYWILFVVFIVANFAVSIALMPLLIALQGFTLYFAIIILGVVFGFLFELVIRSIEHLEKKHHMFLAILIPAVALTNVFVISRASNNLTAMLGLRNANNPAVIAIVYAASFVFPYVVYRFVLRVEYYSKQ
;
A
#
# COMPACT_ATOMS: atom_id res chain seq x y z
N MET A 1 3.63 -1.39 -29.70
CA MET A 1 2.82 -1.94 -30.81
C MET A 1 3.45 -3.16 -31.49
N ARG A 2 4.75 -3.18 -31.79
CA ARG A 2 5.41 -4.34 -32.42
C ARG A 2 5.15 -5.70 -31.72
N ASN A 3 5.18 -5.74 -30.38
CA ASN A 3 4.87 -6.97 -29.62
C ASN A 3 3.40 -7.41 -29.73
N LEU A 4 2.45 -6.47 -29.82
CA LEU A 4 1.02 -6.78 -30.00
C LEU A 4 0.78 -7.42 -31.37
N ILE A 5 1.36 -6.84 -32.43
CA ILE A 5 1.26 -7.35 -33.80
C ILE A 5 1.81 -8.79 -33.88
N LYS A 6 2.98 -9.06 -33.28
CA LYS A 6 3.55 -10.42 -33.21
C LYS A 6 2.61 -11.40 -32.51
N ARG A 7 1.99 -10.99 -31.39
CA ARG A 7 1.06 -11.86 -30.62
C ARG A 7 -0.22 -12.17 -31.38
N LEU A 8 -0.82 -11.18 -32.05
CA LEU A 8 -2.05 -11.38 -32.83
C LEU A 8 -1.77 -12.27 -34.05
N LYS A 9 -0.63 -12.06 -34.73
CA LYS A 9 -0.19 -12.94 -35.82
C LYS A 9 0.00 -14.39 -35.35
N LYS A 10 0.62 -14.61 -34.17
CA LYS A 10 0.78 -15.94 -33.58
C LYS A 10 -0.56 -16.61 -33.24
N ARG A 11 -1.61 -15.82 -32.98
CA ARG A 11 -2.97 -16.30 -32.72
C ARG A 11 -3.80 -16.53 -34.00
N GLY A 12 -3.19 -16.40 -35.17
CA GLY A 12 -3.86 -16.66 -36.46
C GLY A 12 -4.71 -15.51 -36.99
N TRP A 13 -4.61 -14.31 -36.42
CA TRP A 13 -5.37 -13.16 -36.90
C TRP A 13 -4.89 -12.74 -38.29
N SER A 14 -5.83 -12.35 -39.16
CA SER A 14 -5.51 -11.85 -40.50
C SER A 14 -4.84 -10.47 -40.41
N LYS A 15 -4.04 -10.12 -41.43
CA LYS A 15 -3.36 -8.81 -41.48
C LYS A 15 -4.34 -7.64 -41.36
N LYS A 16 -5.50 -7.73 -42.02
CA LYS A 16 -6.54 -6.70 -42.01
C LYS A 16 -7.15 -6.50 -40.61
N GLU A 17 -7.41 -7.58 -39.88
CA GLU A 17 -7.92 -7.49 -38.49
C GLU A 17 -6.87 -6.90 -37.55
N ILE A 18 -5.60 -7.26 -37.73
CA ILE A 18 -4.50 -6.70 -36.95
C ILE A 18 -4.37 -5.20 -37.21
N GLU A 19 -4.37 -4.77 -38.46
CA GLU A 19 -4.29 -3.35 -38.83
C GLU A 19 -5.46 -2.55 -38.24
N LYS A 20 -6.69 -3.05 -38.39
CA LYS A 20 -7.88 -2.41 -37.82
C LYS A 20 -7.81 -2.33 -36.29
N ALA A 21 -7.38 -3.39 -35.60
CA ALA A 21 -7.22 -3.37 -34.15
C ALA A 21 -6.13 -2.39 -33.69
N VAL A 22 -5.01 -2.34 -34.41
CA VAL A 22 -3.90 -1.40 -34.16
C VAL A 22 -4.37 0.05 -34.33
N GLU A 23 -5.14 0.32 -35.38
CA GLU A 23 -5.72 1.63 -35.67
C GLU A 23 -6.71 2.07 -34.59
N ILE A 24 -7.65 1.20 -34.18
CA ILE A 24 -8.59 1.50 -33.09
C ILE A 24 -7.86 1.87 -31.80
N ILE A 25 -6.81 1.11 -31.43
CA ILE A 25 -6.00 1.39 -30.24
C ILE A 25 -5.23 2.72 -30.38
N HIS A 26 -4.71 3.00 -31.57
CA HIS A 26 -3.97 4.23 -31.83
C HIS A 26 -4.90 5.44 -31.74
N ASN A 27 -6.06 5.39 -32.38
CA ASN A 27 -7.07 6.45 -32.35
C ASN A 27 -7.61 6.65 -30.93
N ALA A 28 -7.88 5.58 -30.18
CA ALA A 28 -8.28 5.66 -28.78
C ALA A 28 -7.22 6.34 -27.89
N LYS A 29 -5.92 6.14 -28.17
CA LYS A 29 -4.84 6.86 -27.46
C LYS A 29 -4.80 8.34 -27.80
N GLN A 30 -5.07 8.72 -29.05
CA GLN A 30 -5.10 10.12 -29.47
C GLN A 30 -6.34 10.86 -28.96
N LEU A 31 -7.48 10.18 -28.88
CA LEU A 31 -8.75 10.69 -28.36
C LEU A 31 -8.79 10.78 -26.82
N LYS A 32 -7.70 10.46 -26.11
CA LYS A 32 -7.63 10.63 -24.66
C LYS A 32 -7.86 12.09 -24.29
N THR A 33 -8.91 12.33 -23.51
CA THR A 33 -9.24 13.64 -22.96
C THR A 33 -8.08 14.18 -22.11
N PRO A 34 -7.92 15.50 -21.99
CA PRO A 34 -6.89 16.10 -21.14
C PRO A 34 -6.94 15.59 -19.69
N GLY A 35 -8.14 15.37 -19.16
CA GLY A 35 -8.36 14.85 -17.80
C GLY A 35 -7.84 13.43 -17.61
N THR A 36 -8.04 12.52 -18.57
CA THR A 36 -7.53 11.14 -18.46
C THR A 36 -6.00 11.09 -18.50
N ARG A 37 -5.36 11.92 -19.35
CA ARG A 37 -3.89 12.06 -19.37
C ARG A 37 -3.35 12.68 -18.08
N PHE A 38 -4.06 13.63 -17.48
CA PHE A 38 -3.68 14.22 -16.20
C PHE A 38 -3.74 13.19 -15.06
N LEU A 39 -4.84 12.44 -14.97
CA LEU A 39 -5.02 11.39 -13.97
C LEU A 39 -3.94 10.31 -14.11
N GLU A 40 -3.64 9.83 -15.32
CA GLU A 40 -2.58 8.82 -15.52
C GLU A 40 -1.21 9.26 -14.97
N LYS A 41 -0.88 10.56 -15.06
CA LYS A 41 0.40 11.09 -14.55
C LYS A 41 0.38 11.40 -13.05
N ARG A 42 -0.80 11.61 -12.46
CA ARG A 42 -0.97 12.04 -11.06
C ARG A 42 -1.51 10.97 -10.13
N ILE A 43 -2.07 9.88 -10.67
CA ILE A 43 -2.69 8.81 -9.88
C ILE A 43 -1.72 8.22 -8.85
N TYR A 44 -0.45 8.08 -9.21
CA TYR A 44 0.60 7.65 -8.28
C TYR A 44 0.70 8.57 -7.07
N TRP A 45 0.78 9.88 -7.30
CA TRP A 45 0.90 10.87 -6.23
C TRP A 45 -0.37 10.99 -5.39
N ILE A 46 -1.54 10.88 -6.02
CA ILE A 46 -2.83 10.87 -5.30
C ILE A 46 -2.89 9.65 -4.38
N LEU A 47 -2.58 8.47 -4.89
CA LEU A 47 -2.57 7.23 -4.10
C LEU A 47 -1.53 7.29 -2.99
N PHE A 48 -0.37 7.90 -3.25
CA PHE A 48 0.63 8.14 -2.23
C PHE A 48 0.12 9.03 -1.08
N VAL A 49 -0.59 10.12 -1.38
CA VAL A 49 -1.22 10.96 -0.36
C VAL A 49 -2.31 10.20 0.40
N VAL A 50 -3.16 9.45 -0.31
CA VAL A 50 -4.19 8.59 0.31
C VAL A 50 -3.56 7.62 1.30
N PHE A 51 -2.40 7.03 0.98
CA PHE A 51 -1.69 6.16 1.90
C PHE A 51 -1.21 6.85 3.16
N ILE A 52 -0.63 8.05 3.04
CA ILE A 52 -0.19 8.82 4.20
C ILE A 52 -1.40 9.10 5.10
N VAL A 53 -2.51 9.59 4.52
CA VAL A 53 -3.73 9.91 5.27
C VAL A 53 -4.33 8.66 5.93
N ALA A 54 -4.42 7.54 5.20
CA ALA A 54 -4.90 6.29 5.75
C ALA A 54 -4.03 5.83 6.92
N ASN A 55 -2.70 5.93 6.81
CA ASN A 55 -1.79 5.57 7.89
C ASN A 55 -2.06 6.43 9.14
N PHE A 56 -2.22 7.75 9.02
CA PHE A 56 -2.60 8.63 10.13
C PHE A 56 -3.95 8.27 10.75
N ALA A 57 -4.97 7.98 9.94
CA ALA A 57 -6.28 7.60 10.43
C ALA A 57 -6.23 6.34 11.30
N VAL A 58 -5.52 5.30 10.85
CA VAL A 58 -5.29 4.06 11.62
C VAL A 58 -4.62 4.36 12.95
N SER A 59 -3.61 5.19 12.89
CA SER A 59 -2.81 5.59 14.02
C SER A 59 -3.65 6.34 15.07
N ILE A 60 -4.50 7.28 14.66
CA ILE A 60 -5.46 7.95 15.56
C ILE A 60 -6.44 6.94 16.15
N ALA A 61 -6.94 5.99 15.35
CA ALA A 61 -7.84 4.94 15.81
C ALA A 61 -7.20 3.97 16.82
N LEU A 62 -5.87 3.86 16.86
CA LEU A 62 -5.15 3.09 17.88
C LEU A 62 -5.10 3.81 19.24
N MET A 63 -5.25 5.13 19.28
CA MET A 63 -5.09 5.92 20.51
C MET A 63 -6.06 5.50 21.64
N PRO A 64 -7.37 5.31 21.41
CA PRO A 64 -8.28 4.83 22.45
C PRO A 64 -7.88 3.45 23.00
N LEU A 65 -7.39 2.55 22.15
CA LEU A 65 -6.92 1.22 22.56
C LEU A 65 -5.69 1.30 23.44
N LEU A 66 -4.74 2.18 23.12
CA LEU A 66 -3.51 2.41 23.91
C LEU A 66 -3.82 2.93 25.32
N ILE A 67 -4.89 3.70 25.47
CA ILE A 67 -5.33 4.26 26.75
C ILE A 67 -6.12 3.20 27.56
N ALA A 68 -7.02 2.49 26.89
CA ALA A 68 -7.96 1.57 27.54
C ALA A 68 -7.37 0.20 27.88
N LEU A 69 -6.40 -0.29 27.10
CA LEU A 69 -5.84 -1.63 27.25
C LEU A 69 -4.41 -1.60 27.79
N GLN A 70 -4.02 -2.70 28.43
CA GLN A 70 -2.67 -2.88 28.98
C GLN A 70 -2.19 -4.32 28.81
N GLY A 71 -0.87 -4.51 28.91
CA GLY A 71 -0.23 -5.83 28.92
C GLY A 71 -0.57 -6.66 27.69
N PHE A 72 -0.84 -7.95 27.91
CA PHE A 72 -1.08 -8.92 26.84
C PHE A 72 -2.23 -8.53 25.90
N THR A 73 -3.36 -8.05 26.45
CA THR A 73 -4.55 -7.68 25.67
C THR A 73 -4.25 -6.54 24.68
N LEU A 74 -3.44 -5.57 25.09
CA LEU A 74 -3.02 -4.48 24.22
C LEU A 74 -2.18 -5.00 23.04
N TYR A 75 -1.16 -5.82 23.32
CA TYR A 75 -0.30 -6.36 22.26
C TYR A 75 -1.07 -7.25 21.28
N PHE A 76 -2.00 -8.06 21.78
CA PHE A 76 -2.87 -8.88 20.94
C PHE A 76 -3.72 -8.02 20.00
N ALA A 77 -4.35 -6.95 20.52
CA ALA A 77 -5.11 -6.01 19.72
C ALA A 77 -4.26 -5.28 18.66
N ILE A 78 -3.04 -4.84 19.04
CA ILE A 78 -2.09 -4.20 18.13
C ILE A 78 -1.68 -5.15 17.01
N ILE A 79 -1.42 -6.43 17.30
CA ILE A 79 -1.04 -7.42 16.29
C ILE A 79 -2.18 -7.62 15.29
N ILE A 80 -3.41 -7.81 15.78
CA ILE A 80 -4.57 -7.97 14.90
C ILE A 80 -4.74 -6.76 13.99
N LEU A 81 -4.73 -5.54 14.56
CA LEU A 81 -4.87 -4.32 13.78
C LEU A 81 -3.72 -4.14 12.80
N GLY A 82 -2.49 -4.37 13.24
CA GLY A 82 -1.30 -4.34 12.38
C GLY A 82 -1.47 -5.26 11.17
N VAL A 83 -1.85 -6.51 11.39
CA VAL A 83 -2.07 -7.49 10.31
C VAL A 83 -3.22 -7.05 9.38
N VAL A 84 -4.37 -6.64 9.92
CA VAL A 84 -5.52 -6.20 9.12
C VAL A 84 -5.15 -5.01 8.24
N PHE A 85 -4.52 -3.98 8.81
CA PHE A 85 -4.08 -2.83 8.03
C PHE A 85 -2.93 -3.15 7.09
N GLY A 86 -2.04 -4.08 7.46
CA GLY A 86 -0.99 -4.61 6.60
C GLY A 86 -1.57 -5.25 5.34
N PHE A 87 -2.63 -6.04 5.46
CA PHE A 87 -3.36 -6.60 4.30
C PHE A 87 -4.01 -5.51 3.44
N LEU A 88 -4.69 -4.53 4.06
CA LEU A 88 -5.30 -3.43 3.31
C LEU A 88 -4.25 -2.64 2.52
N PHE A 89 -3.10 -2.35 3.13
CA PHE A 89 -1.99 -1.68 2.46
C PHE A 89 -1.40 -2.52 1.34
N GLU A 90 -1.19 -3.82 1.57
CA GLU A 90 -0.69 -4.74 0.55
C GLU A 90 -1.60 -4.76 -0.69
N LEU A 91 -2.92 -4.83 -0.52
CA LEU A 91 -3.88 -4.78 -1.62
C LEU A 91 -3.77 -3.49 -2.44
N VAL A 92 -3.59 -2.36 -1.77
CA VAL A 92 -3.45 -1.06 -2.45
C VAL A 92 -2.09 -0.97 -3.16
N ILE A 93 -1.00 -1.45 -2.54
CA ILE A 93 0.33 -1.50 -3.18
C ILE A 93 0.25 -2.34 -4.45
N ARG A 94 -0.38 -3.52 -4.39
CA ARG A 94 -0.54 -4.42 -5.53
C ARG A 94 -1.31 -3.77 -6.68
N SER A 95 -2.32 -2.97 -6.33
CA SER A 95 -3.10 -2.20 -7.30
C SER A 95 -2.26 -1.12 -8.00
N ILE A 96 -1.27 -0.55 -7.30
CA ILE A 96 -0.34 0.45 -7.83
C ILE A 96 0.84 -0.18 -8.57
N GLU A 97 1.25 -1.39 -8.19
CA GLU A 97 2.39 -2.09 -8.78
C GLU A 97 2.22 -2.26 -10.30
N HIS A 98 0.97 -2.36 -10.77
CA HIS A 98 0.63 -2.42 -12.19
C HIS A 98 0.82 -1.10 -12.95
N LEU A 99 0.91 0.04 -12.27
CA LEU A 99 0.97 1.37 -12.88
C LEU A 99 2.40 1.81 -13.19
N GLU A 100 3.40 1.54 -12.33
CA GLU A 100 4.79 1.95 -12.57
C GLU A 100 5.85 0.98 -12.00
N LYS A 101 6.62 0.34 -12.90
CA LYS A 101 7.66 -0.64 -12.55
C LYS A 101 8.88 -0.09 -11.80
N LYS A 102 9.15 1.22 -11.92
CA LYS A 102 10.41 1.83 -11.42
C LYS A 102 10.40 2.18 -9.93
N HIS A 103 9.23 2.33 -9.31
CA HIS A 103 9.12 2.90 -7.96
C HIS A 103 8.84 1.87 -6.84
N HIS A 104 8.87 0.57 -7.17
CA HIS A 104 8.51 -0.49 -6.21
C HIS A 104 9.42 -0.57 -4.98
N MET A 105 10.72 -0.35 -5.14
CA MET A 105 11.66 -0.44 -4.02
C MET A 105 11.52 0.75 -3.05
N PHE A 106 11.19 1.93 -3.58
CA PHE A 106 10.95 3.12 -2.78
C PHE A 106 9.73 2.94 -1.88
N LEU A 107 8.61 2.45 -2.44
CA LEU A 107 7.40 2.17 -1.66
C LEU A 107 7.63 1.11 -0.58
N ALA A 108 8.42 0.06 -0.87
CA ALA A 108 8.70 -1.01 0.07
C ALA A 108 9.42 -0.52 1.35
N ILE A 109 10.25 0.52 1.26
CA ILE A 109 10.98 1.10 2.40
C ILE A 109 10.17 2.20 3.08
N LEU A 110 9.50 3.03 2.28
CA LEU A 110 8.78 4.20 2.75
C LEU A 110 7.60 3.83 3.64
N ILE A 111 6.87 2.77 3.29
CA ILE A 111 5.68 2.35 4.03
C ILE A 111 6.01 1.90 5.47
N PRO A 112 6.98 0.99 5.70
CA PRO A 112 7.46 0.67 7.05
C PRO A 112 7.96 1.90 7.81
N ALA A 113 8.68 2.79 7.15
CA ALA A 113 9.21 4.01 7.78
C ALA A 113 8.08 4.92 8.28
N VAL A 114 7.07 5.18 7.45
CA VAL A 114 5.90 5.98 7.83
C VAL A 114 5.14 5.32 8.98
N ALA A 115 4.91 4.00 8.92
CA ALA A 115 4.24 3.26 9.99
C ALA A 115 4.98 3.36 11.32
N LEU A 116 6.31 3.19 11.32
CA LEU A 116 7.15 3.31 12.52
C LEU A 116 7.10 4.72 13.12
N THR A 117 7.30 5.75 12.29
CA THR A 117 7.26 7.14 12.75
C THR A 117 5.91 7.48 13.34
N ASN A 118 4.82 7.06 12.69
CA ASN A 118 3.48 7.42 13.10
C ASN A 118 3.09 6.77 14.44
N VAL A 119 3.32 5.46 14.59
CA VAL A 119 3.01 4.76 15.84
C VAL A 119 3.90 5.22 16.98
N PHE A 120 5.16 5.57 16.71
CA PHE A 120 6.03 6.17 17.71
C PHE A 120 5.47 7.52 18.22
N VAL A 121 5.07 8.41 17.31
CA VAL A 121 4.49 9.72 17.66
C VAL A 121 3.21 9.54 18.47
N ILE A 122 2.35 8.61 18.09
CA ILE A 122 1.06 8.42 18.75
C ILE A 122 1.15 7.69 20.08
N SER A 123 2.06 6.72 20.22
CA SER A 123 2.28 6.12 21.53
C SER A 123 2.86 7.14 22.51
N ARG A 124 3.72 8.06 22.05
CA ARG A 124 4.19 9.18 22.88
C ARG A 124 3.07 10.15 23.24
N ALA A 125 2.22 10.51 22.27
CA ALA A 125 1.07 11.37 22.50
C ALA A 125 0.07 10.72 23.48
N SER A 126 -0.19 9.42 23.32
CA SER A 126 -1.04 8.63 24.21
C SER A 126 -0.47 8.58 25.62
N ASN A 127 0.83 8.36 25.79
CA ASN A 127 1.47 8.38 27.11
C ASN A 127 1.37 9.75 27.80
N ASN A 128 1.56 10.83 27.05
CA ASN A 128 1.38 12.18 27.58
C ASN A 128 -0.08 12.41 28.02
N LEU A 129 -1.04 11.94 27.22
CA LEU A 129 -2.46 12.05 27.55
C LEU A 129 -2.82 11.20 28.77
N THR A 130 -2.32 9.97 28.89
CA THR A 130 -2.54 9.14 30.08
C THR A 130 -1.94 9.78 31.33
N ALA A 131 -0.78 10.44 31.22
CA ALA A 131 -0.16 11.17 32.32
C ALA A 131 -1.00 12.38 32.73
N MET A 132 -1.53 13.15 31.76
CA MET A 132 -2.45 14.26 32.03
C MET A 132 -3.75 13.80 32.70
N LEU A 133 -4.23 12.60 32.35
CA LEU A 133 -5.44 11.99 32.93
C LEU A 133 -5.19 11.26 34.26
N GLY A 134 -3.95 11.21 34.75
CA GLY A 134 -3.59 10.51 35.99
C GLY A 134 -3.65 8.97 35.90
N LEU A 135 -3.68 8.41 34.69
CA LEU A 135 -3.72 6.97 34.46
C LEU A 135 -2.30 6.37 34.57
N ARG A 136 -2.16 5.25 35.28
CA ARG A 136 -0.90 4.52 35.45
C ARG A 136 -0.59 3.51 34.31
N ASN A 137 -1.12 3.76 33.12
CA ASN A 137 -0.96 2.89 31.95
C ASN A 137 0.13 3.39 31.00
N ALA A 138 1.37 3.50 31.51
CA ALA A 138 2.50 3.89 30.68
C ALA A 138 3.01 2.67 29.89
N ASN A 139 2.82 2.70 28.57
CA ASN A 139 3.36 1.67 27.68
C ASN A 139 4.66 2.15 27.05
N ASN A 140 5.60 1.25 26.75
CA ASN A 140 6.84 1.63 26.07
C ASN A 140 6.58 1.92 24.58
N PRO A 141 6.75 3.17 24.10
CA PRO A 141 6.45 3.52 22.70
C PRO A 141 7.27 2.78 21.67
N ALA A 142 8.52 2.46 21.99
CA ALA A 142 9.39 1.73 21.09
C ALA A 142 8.90 0.30 20.89
N VAL A 143 8.46 -0.38 21.96
CA VAL A 143 7.96 -1.76 21.88
C VAL A 143 6.66 -1.81 21.08
N ILE A 144 5.71 -0.90 21.35
CA ILE A 144 4.46 -0.80 20.58
C ILE A 144 4.75 -0.55 19.10
N ALA A 145 5.64 0.39 18.78
CA ALA A 145 6.00 0.71 17.40
C ALA A 145 6.60 -0.50 16.67
N ILE A 146 7.51 -1.24 17.31
CA ILE A 146 8.12 -2.44 16.73
C ILE A 146 7.08 -3.54 16.50
N VAL A 147 6.24 -3.84 17.50
CA VAL A 147 5.21 -4.89 17.40
C VAL A 147 4.21 -4.56 16.30
N TYR A 148 3.73 -3.31 16.27
CA TYR A 148 2.82 -2.86 15.22
C TYR A 148 3.49 -2.93 13.84
N ALA A 149 4.68 -2.38 13.69
CA ALA A 149 5.38 -2.35 12.40
C ALA A 149 5.69 -3.76 11.89
N ALA A 150 6.14 -4.67 12.76
CA ALA A 150 6.37 -6.06 12.39
C ALA A 150 5.08 -6.74 11.91
N SER A 151 3.99 -6.56 12.66
CA SER A 151 2.67 -7.12 12.33
C SER A 151 2.10 -6.53 11.03
N PHE A 152 2.31 -5.24 10.80
CA PHE A 152 1.88 -4.52 9.62
C PHE A 152 2.68 -4.89 8.36
N VAL A 153 3.99 -5.08 8.49
CA VAL A 153 4.88 -5.47 7.38
C VAL A 153 4.70 -6.95 7.03
N PHE A 154 4.27 -7.78 7.98
CA PHE A 154 4.16 -9.23 7.81
C PHE A 154 3.34 -9.66 6.57
N PRO A 155 2.11 -9.18 6.33
CA PRO A 155 1.34 -9.55 5.13
C PRO A 155 2.08 -9.26 3.81
N TYR A 156 2.75 -8.10 3.74
CA TYR A 156 3.53 -7.70 2.56
C TYR A 156 4.72 -8.64 2.32
N VAL A 157 5.47 -8.97 3.38
CA VAL A 157 6.62 -9.88 3.30
C VAL A 157 6.17 -11.29 2.90
N VAL A 158 5.11 -11.81 3.52
CA VAL A 158 4.55 -13.12 3.17
C VAL A 158 4.13 -13.16 1.70
N TYR A 159 3.40 -12.14 1.24
CA TYR A 159 2.97 -12.09 -0.15
C TYR A 159 4.15 -12.04 -1.12
N ARG A 160 5.14 -11.19 -0.85
CA ARG A 160 6.25 -10.96 -1.78
C ARG A 160 7.26 -12.12 -1.82
N PHE A 161 7.59 -12.70 -0.67
CA PHE A 161 8.69 -13.68 -0.57
C PHE A 161 8.21 -15.13 -0.46
N VAL A 162 7.08 -15.39 0.20
CA VAL A 162 6.58 -16.76 0.42
C VAL A 162 5.71 -17.20 -0.73
N LEU A 163 4.70 -16.39 -1.07
CA LEU A 163 3.76 -16.77 -2.12
C LEU A 163 4.34 -16.64 -3.53
N ARG A 164 5.52 -16.01 -3.70
CA ARG A 164 6.25 -15.80 -4.97
C ARG A 164 5.32 -15.66 -6.18
N VAL A 165 4.27 -14.86 -6.04
CA VAL A 165 3.29 -14.72 -7.11
C VAL A 165 3.93 -13.80 -8.15
N GLU A 166 4.77 -14.35 -9.01
CA GLU A 166 5.28 -13.71 -10.22
C GLU A 166 4.11 -13.45 -11.16
N TYR A 167 3.34 -12.38 -10.92
CA TYR A 167 2.09 -12.23 -11.65
C TYR A 167 2.31 -11.97 -13.14
N TYR A 168 3.48 -11.49 -13.61
CA TYR A 168 3.85 -11.47 -15.04
C TYR A 168 5.38 -11.28 -15.26
N SER A 169 6.21 -12.31 -15.05
CA SER A 169 7.60 -12.35 -15.57
C SER A 169 7.76 -13.21 -16.84
N LYS A 170 6.68 -13.81 -17.35
CA LYS A 170 6.60 -14.25 -18.75
C LYS A 170 6.00 -13.13 -19.61
N GLN A 171 6.74 -12.03 -19.75
CA GLN A 171 6.50 -11.00 -20.78
C GLN A 171 7.39 -11.24 -21.99
#